data_AF-A0ABD4RY45-F1
#
_entry.id   AF-A0ABD4RY45-F1
#
_cell.length_a   1.000
_cell.length_b   1.000
_cell.length_c   1.000
_cell.angle_alpha   90.00
_cell.angle_beta   90.00
_cell.angle_gamma   90.00
#
_symmetry.space_group_name_H-M   'P 1'
#
loop_
_entity.id
_entity.type
_entity.pdbx_description
1 polymer ?
#
loop_
_entity_poly.entity_id
_entity_poly.type
_entity_poly.pdbx_seq_one_letter_code
_entity_poly.pdbx_strand_id
1 'polypeptide(L)'
;MSSYKFIYEDKEYSLKEDNCSALINDEESPIQGISIPKIIEILNESEEVDFDIEYYQEACPLCLEGVKEKKKFFPFLEYHFYIFSKDGKYVISNISNDYKGMSFNKLSRANKVDNSYIVSVIICENCQDYIIQIENCIV
;
A
#
# COMPACT_ATOMS: atom_id res chain seq x y z
N MET A 1 -11.92 -15.57 -0.29
CA MET A 1 -10.74 -14.72 -0.48
C MET A 1 -11.22 -13.35 -0.90
N SER A 2 -10.87 -12.33 -0.12
CA SER A 2 -11.18 -10.94 -0.46
C SER A 2 -10.23 -10.49 -1.57
N SER A 3 -10.71 -9.63 -2.46
CA SER A 3 -9.90 -9.02 -3.51
C SER A 3 -10.26 -7.54 -3.60
N TYR A 4 -9.29 -6.68 -3.84
CA TYR A 4 -9.55 -5.29 -4.23
C TYR A 4 -9.48 -5.19 -5.76
N LYS A 5 -10.39 -4.45 -6.37
CA LYS A 5 -10.48 -4.28 -7.83
C LYS A 5 -10.63 -2.82 -8.18
N PHE A 6 -9.96 -2.41 -9.24
CA PHE A 6 -10.08 -1.06 -9.79
C PHE A 6 -9.81 -1.07 -11.30
N ILE A 7 -10.16 0.02 -11.96
CA ILE A 7 -9.91 0.22 -13.39
C ILE A 7 -8.90 1.35 -13.52
N TYR A 8 -7.86 1.13 -14.32
CA TYR A 8 -6.87 2.13 -14.71
C TYR A 8 -6.63 2.02 -16.21
N GLU A 9 -6.74 3.13 -16.94
CA GLU A 9 -6.64 3.19 -18.42
C GLU A 9 -7.38 2.03 -19.14
N ASP A 10 -8.67 1.86 -18.82
CA ASP A 10 -9.55 0.81 -19.38
C ASP A 10 -9.15 -0.66 -19.06
N LYS A 11 -8.16 -0.88 -18.20
CA LYS A 11 -7.72 -2.21 -17.75
C LYS A 11 -8.20 -2.50 -16.32
N GLU A 12 -8.80 -3.67 -16.10
CA GLU A 12 -9.15 -4.15 -14.75
C GLU A 12 -7.89 -4.71 -14.06
N TYR A 13 -7.65 -4.24 -12.84
CA TYR A 13 -6.63 -4.74 -11.92
C TYR A 13 -7.31 -5.44 -10.75
N SER A 14 -6.70 -6.53 -10.26
CA SER A 14 -7.21 -7.26 -9.11
C SER A 14 -6.08 -7.62 -8.14
N LEU A 15 -6.13 -7.04 -6.94
CA LEU A 15 -5.23 -7.34 -5.84
C LEU A 15 -5.82 -8.45 -4.98
N LYS A 16 -5.09 -9.56 -4.88
CA LYS A 16 -5.43 -10.73 -4.08
C LYS A 16 -4.20 -11.12 -3.28
N GLU A 17 -4.40 -11.95 -2.26
CA GLU A 17 -3.27 -12.51 -1.52
C GLU A 17 -2.35 -13.34 -2.42
N ASP A 18 -2.93 -14.10 -3.36
CA ASP A 18 -2.19 -15.02 -4.24
C ASP A 18 -1.25 -14.34 -5.26
N ASN A 19 -1.50 -13.07 -5.63
CA ASN A 19 -0.64 -12.30 -6.54
C ASN A 19 0.12 -11.18 -5.83
N CYS A 20 0.22 -11.25 -4.50
CA CYS A 20 1.11 -10.40 -3.72
C CYS A 20 2.46 -11.11 -3.55
N SER A 21 3.50 -10.59 -4.21
CA SER A 21 4.84 -11.18 -4.11
C SER A 21 5.51 -10.96 -2.75
N ALA A 22 5.18 -9.85 -2.09
CA ALA A 22 5.76 -9.54 -0.78
C ALA A 22 4.92 -8.53 0.01
N LEU A 23 4.90 -8.72 1.33
CA LEU A 23 4.59 -7.68 2.31
C LEU A 23 5.87 -7.37 3.08
N ILE A 24 6.47 -6.23 2.77
CA ILE A 24 7.72 -5.74 3.34
C ILE A 24 7.34 -4.79 4.49
N ASN A 25 7.66 -5.19 5.72
CA ASN A 25 7.41 -4.38 6.90
C ASN A 25 8.65 -3.55 7.24
N ASP A 26 8.46 -2.51 8.04
CA ASP A 26 9.54 -1.64 8.49
C ASP A 26 10.61 -2.45 9.24
N GLU A 27 11.89 -2.23 8.93
CA GLU A 27 12.99 -3.04 9.46
C GLU A 27 13.27 -2.74 10.95
N GLU A 28 13.15 -1.48 11.36
CA GLU A 28 13.51 -1.03 12.71
C GLU A 28 12.30 -1.05 13.68
N SER A 29 11.13 -0.72 13.15
CA SER A 29 9.88 -0.52 13.89
C SER A 29 8.72 -1.32 13.25
N PRO A 30 8.84 -2.65 13.10
CA PRO A 30 7.83 -3.45 12.42
C PRO A 30 6.46 -3.34 13.10
N ILE A 31 5.42 -3.06 12.32
CA ILE A 31 4.06 -2.95 12.82
C ILE A 31 3.36 -4.32 12.88
N GLN A 32 2.64 -4.58 13.96
CA GLN A 32 1.83 -5.78 14.17
C GLN A 32 0.36 -5.55 13.79
N GLY A 33 -0.35 -6.63 13.44
CA GLY A 33 -1.78 -6.58 13.17
C GLY A 33 -2.16 -6.02 11.80
N ILE A 34 -1.18 -5.87 10.91
CA ILE A 34 -1.38 -5.57 9.49
C ILE A 34 -0.94 -6.78 8.65
N SER A 35 -1.74 -7.17 7.67
CA SER A 35 -1.53 -8.31 6.79
C SER A 35 -2.06 -7.99 5.40
N ILE A 36 -1.72 -8.81 4.39
CA ILE A 36 -2.23 -8.63 3.02
C ILE A 36 -3.77 -8.62 3.01
N PRO A 37 -4.48 -9.58 3.65
CA PRO A 37 -5.94 -9.52 3.75
C PRO A 37 -6.46 -8.25 4.40
N LYS A 38 -5.78 -7.75 5.45
CA LYS A 38 -6.21 -6.52 6.14
C LYS A 38 -6.04 -5.28 5.27
N ILE A 39 -4.99 -5.21 4.46
CA ILE A 39 -4.79 -4.10 3.52
C ILE A 39 -5.83 -4.14 2.41
N ILE A 40 -6.13 -5.33 1.87
CA ILE A 40 -7.22 -5.52 0.90
C ILE A 40 -8.57 -5.08 1.50
N GLU A 41 -8.84 -5.40 2.77
CA GLU A 41 -10.04 -4.93 3.48
C GLU A 41 -10.08 -3.40 3.57
N ILE A 42 -8.98 -2.76 4.00
CA ILE A 42 -8.88 -1.29 4.09
C ILE A 42 -9.14 -0.62 2.74
N LEU A 43 -8.57 -1.15 1.65
CA LEU A 43 -8.77 -0.63 0.30
C LEU A 43 -10.23 -0.76 -0.16
N ASN A 44 -10.89 -1.88 0.15
CA ASN A 44 -12.30 -2.10 -0.20
C ASN A 44 -13.28 -1.22 0.60
N GLU A 45 -12.89 -0.79 1.80
CA GLU A 45 -13.70 0.10 2.65
C GLU A 45 -13.48 1.58 2.34
N SER A 46 -12.43 1.92 1.60
CA SER A 46 -12.13 3.29 1.20
C SER A 46 -13.06 3.77 0.09
N GLU A 47 -13.43 5.05 0.13
CA GLU A 47 -14.22 5.69 -0.92
C GLU A 47 -13.36 6.25 -2.06
N GLU A 48 -12.10 6.58 -1.79
CA GLU A 48 -11.18 7.21 -2.73
C GLU A 48 -9.82 6.51 -2.67
N VAL A 49 -9.58 5.63 -3.65
CA VAL A 49 -8.29 5.01 -3.93
C VAL A 49 -7.98 5.30 -5.39
N ASP A 50 -6.93 6.06 -5.63
CA ASP A 50 -6.52 6.47 -6.96
C ASP A 50 -5.04 6.14 -7.15
N PHE A 51 -4.76 5.26 -8.09
CA PHE A 51 -3.39 4.81 -8.35
C PHE A 51 -2.74 5.73 -9.36
N ASP A 52 -1.53 6.19 -9.06
CA ASP A 52 -0.71 6.99 -9.95
C ASP A 52 0.38 6.13 -10.61
N ILE A 53 0.86 6.57 -11.77
CA ILE A 53 1.99 5.93 -12.44
C ILE A 53 3.32 6.46 -11.88
N GLU A 54 4.16 5.54 -11.42
CA GLU A 54 5.50 5.85 -10.92
C GLU A 54 6.57 5.08 -11.70
N TYR A 55 7.74 5.72 -11.90
CA TYR A 55 8.80 5.21 -12.76
C TYR A 55 10.02 4.78 -11.95
N TYR A 56 10.21 3.45 -11.88
CA TYR A 56 11.33 2.84 -11.16
C TYR A 56 12.51 2.57 -12.09
N GLN A 57 13.74 2.56 -11.54
CA GLN A 57 14.94 2.18 -12.29
C GLN A 57 15.05 0.66 -12.49
N GLU A 58 14.39 -0.11 -11.63
CA GLU A 58 14.38 -1.56 -11.67
C GLU A 58 13.11 -2.08 -12.33
N ALA A 59 13.26 -3.14 -13.13
CA ALA A 59 12.13 -3.81 -13.77
C ALA A 59 11.38 -4.68 -12.76
N CYS A 60 10.11 -4.98 -13.06
CA CYS A 60 9.38 -6.01 -12.33
C CYS A 60 10.18 -7.32 -12.36
N PRO A 61 10.57 -7.88 -11.20
CA PRO A 61 11.48 -9.03 -11.15
C PRO A 61 10.84 -10.32 -11.69
N LEU A 62 9.50 -10.37 -11.78
CA LEU A 62 8.79 -11.54 -12.29
C LEU A 62 8.67 -11.55 -13.81
N CYS A 63 8.17 -10.47 -14.43
CA CYS A 63 7.92 -10.47 -15.88
C CYS A 63 9.07 -9.90 -16.70
N LEU A 64 9.96 -9.10 -16.08
CA LEU A 64 11.10 -8.45 -16.73
C LEU A 64 10.71 -7.63 -17.98
N GLU A 65 9.47 -7.13 -18.02
CA GLU A 65 8.93 -6.32 -19.12
C GLU A 65 9.82 -5.10 -19.37
N GLY A 66 10.19 -4.84 -20.64
CA GLY A 66 11.05 -3.72 -21.00
C GLY A 66 12.56 -3.96 -20.89
N VAL A 67 13.01 -5.05 -20.24
CA VAL A 67 14.44 -5.33 -20.06
C VAL A 67 15.10 -5.68 -21.40
N LYS A 68 14.43 -6.49 -22.23
CA LYS A 68 14.94 -6.86 -23.57
C LYS A 68 15.06 -5.64 -24.48
N GLU A 69 14.14 -4.70 -24.31
CA GLU A 69 14.05 -3.43 -25.02
C GLU A 69 15.04 -2.38 -24.46
N LYS A 70 15.80 -2.73 -23.40
CA LYS A 70 16.75 -1.84 -22.72
C LYS A 70 16.12 -0.54 -22.23
N LYS A 71 14.87 -0.60 -21.75
CA LYS A 71 14.23 0.53 -21.07
C LYS A 71 15.08 0.92 -19.85
N LYS A 72 15.14 2.23 -19.58
CA LYS A 72 15.86 2.80 -18.42
C LYS A 72 14.98 2.95 -17.19
N PHE A 73 13.67 3.07 -17.41
CA PHE A 73 12.67 3.25 -16.39
C PHE A 73 11.49 2.33 -16.70
N PHE A 74 10.90 1.81 -15.65
CA PHE A 74 9.84 0.81 -15.70
C PHE A 74 8.64 1.37 -14.94
N PRO A 75 7.46 1.44 -15.58
CA PRO A 75 6.29 2.01 -14.95
C PRO A 75 5.62 0.99 -14.01
N PHE A 76 5.12 1.50 -12.89
CA PHE A 76 4.33 0.80 -11.90
C PHE A 76 3.16 1.67 -11.49
N LEU A 77 2.04 1.05 -11.12
CA LEU A 77 0.96 1.76 -10.45
C LEU A 77 1.23 1.76 -8.96
N GLU A 78 1.17 2.93 -8.35
CA GLU A 78 1.45 3.11 -6.94
C GLU A 78 0.33 3.87 -6.24
N TYR A 79 0.01 3.43 -5.03
CA TYR A 79 -0.90 4.14 -4.15
C TYR A 79 -0.34 4.16 -2.74
N HIS A 80 -0.36 5.35 -2.14
CA HIS A 80 0.11 5.57 -0.79
C HIS A 80 -1.03 5.93 0.15
N PHE A 81 -1.01 5.34 1.33
CA PHE A 81 -1.86 5.75 2.44
C PHE A 81 -1.11 5.61 3.76
N TYR A 82 -1.65 6.21 4.81
CA TYR A 82 -1.06 6.15 6.15
C TYR A 82 -1.82 5.19 7.04
N ILE A 83 -1.08 4.40 7.81
CA ILE A 83 -1.63 3.67 8.94
C ILE A 83 -1.06 4.23 10.24
N PHE A 84 -1.89 4.24 11.26
CA PHE A 84 -1.54 4.73 12.59
C PHE A 84 -1.55 3.57 13.57
N SER A 85 -0.56 3.56 14.45
CA SER A 85 -0.37 2.49 15.41
C SER A 85 -0.38 3.00 16.85
N LYS A 86 -0.60 2.06 17.78
CA LYS A 86 -0.46 2.25 19.21
C LYS A 86 0.36 1.09 19.76
N ASP A 87 1.45 1.38 20.47
CA ASP A 87 2.33 0.37 21.05
C ASP A 87 2.77 -0.69 20.00
N GLY A 88 3.07 -0.24 18.78
CA GLY A 88 3.51 -1.09 17.65
C GLY A 88 2.40 -1.91 16.97
N LYS A 89 1.12 -1.67 17.29
CA LYS A 89 -0.02 -2.39 16.70
C LYS A 89 -0.90 -1.47 15.86
N TYR A 90 -1.31 -1.92 14.68
CA TYR A 90 -2.26 -1.21 13.82
C TYR A 90 -3.54 -0.81 14.57
N VAL A 91 -3.97 0.44 14.36
CA VAL A 91 -5.20 1.00 14.94
C VAL A 91 -6.18 1.45 13.85
N ILE A 92 -5.75 2.33 12.95
CA ILE A 92 -6.63 2.94 11.95
C ILE A 92 -5.81 3.42 10.74
N SER A 93 -6.44 3.46 9.56
CA SER A 93 -5.87 4.04 8.33
C SER A 93 -6.46 5.42 8.05
N ASN A 94 -5.71 6.31 7.40
CA ASN A 94 -6.23 7.62 6.99
C ASN A 94 -7.30 7.54 5.88
N ILE A 95 -7.41 6.40 5.21
CA ILE A 95 -8.41 6.12 4.17
C ILE A 95 -9.60 5.32 4.68
N SER A 96 -9.60 4.93 5.96
CA SER A 96 -10.75 4.30 6.61
C SER A 96 -11.88 5.33 6.79
N ASN A 97 -13.13 4.91 6.60
CA ASN A 97 -14.30 5.77 6.85
C ASN A 97 -14.34 6.34 8.27
N ASP A 98 -13.90 5.55 9.27
CA ASP A 98 -13.83 5.96 10.67
C ASP A 98 -12.80 7.08 10.93
N TYR A 99 -11.89 7.34 9.98
CA TYR A 99 -10.91 8.42 10.06
C TYR A 99 -11.47 9.77 9.60
N LYS A 100 -12.63 9.80 8.94
CA LYS A 100 -13.21 11.05 8.41
C LYS A 100 -13.35 12.12 9.50
N GLY A 101 -12.76 13.30 9.25
CA GLY A 101 -12.74 14.42 10.20
C GLY A 101 -11.75 14.28 11.37
N MET A 102 -11.00 13.18 11.44
CA MET A 102 -9.89 12.98 12.38
C MET A 102 -8.58 13.54 11.81
N SER A 103 -7.52 13.46 12.61
CA SER A 103 -6.14 13.67 12.18
C SER A 103 -5.21 12.92 13.13
N PHE A 104 -3.99 12.63 12.71
CA PHE A 104 -2.98 12.01 13.58
C PHE A 104 -2.85 12.78 14.91
N ASN A 105 -2.73 14.11 14.84
CA ASN A 105 -2.61 14.97 16.02
C ASN A 105 -3.82 14.87 16.97
N LYS A 106 -5.05 14.77 16.43
CA LYS A 106 -6.25 14.58 17.26
C LYS A 106 -6.24 13.22 17.95
N LEU A 107 -5.87 12.15 17.24
CA LEU A 107 -5.78 10.79 17.78
C LEU A 107 -4.67 10.65 18.82
N SER A 108 -3.50 11.22 18.55
CA SER A 108 -2.34 11.21 19.44
C SER A 108 -2.62 11.98 20.74
N ARG A 109 -3.23 13.17 20.67
CA ARG A 109 -3.66 13.92 21.87
C ARG A 109 -4.71 13.18 22.70
N ALA A 110 -5.52 12.33 22.05
CA ALA A 110 -6.47 11.44 22.73
C ALA A 110 -5.83 10.12 23.20
N ASN A 111 -4.50 9.97 23.07
CA ASN A 111 -3.72 8.77 23.40
C ASN A 111 -4.20 7.50 22.68
N LYS A 112 -4.79 7.64 21.48
CA LYS A 112 -5.28 6.50 20.68
C LYS A 112 -4.22 5.91 19.76
N VAL A 113 -3.24 6.73 19.36
CA VAL A 113 -2.12 6.35 18.49
C VAL A 113 -0.87 7.05 18.99
N ASP A 114 0.30 6.47 18.76
CA ASP A 114 1.60 7.04 19.10
C ASP A 114 2.59 7.03 17.93
N ASN A 115 2.29 6.31 16.85
CA ASN A 115 3.18 6.23 15.69
C ASN A 115 2.39 6.18 14.37
N SER A 116 3.09 6.44 13.26
CA SER A 116 2.53 6.46 11.91
C SER A 116 3.48 5.80 10.92
N TYR A 117 2.89 5.16 9.91
CA TYR A 117 3.60 4.48 8.84
C TYR A 117 2.96 4.85 7.51
N ILE A 118 3.77 4.94 6.47
CA ILE A 118 3.30 5.00 5.09
C ILE A 118 3.23 3.57 4.56
N VAL A 119 2.13 3.26 3.89
CA VAL A 119 1.93 2.01 3.16
C VAL A 119 1.93 2.35 1.68
N SER A 120 2.83 1.73 0.93
CA SER A 120 2.91 1.81 -0.53
C SER A 120 2.43 0.50 -1.13
N VAL A 121 1.41 0.57 -1.99
CA VAL A 121 0.93 -0.56 -2.78
C VAL A 121 1.45 -0.38 -4.20
N ILE A 122 2.42 -1.20 -4.61
CA ILE A 122 3.17 -1.04 -5.86
C ILE A 122 2.85 -2.21 -6.80
N ILE A 123 2.27 -1.93 -7.96
CA ILE A 123 1.71 -2.91 -8.88
C ILE A 123 2.43 -2.83 -10.23
N CYS A 124 2.86 -3.97 -10.76
CA CYS A 124 3.37 -4.03 -12.12
C CYS A 124 2.23 -3.84 -13.13
N GLU A 125 2.33 -2.82 -13.98
CA GLU A 125 1.34 -2.55 -15.01
C GLU A 125 1.16 -3.71 -16.00
N ASN A 126 2.19 -4.51 -16.23
CA ASN A 126 2.16 -5.60 -17.20
C ASN A 126 1.49 -6.87 -16.63
N CYS A 127 2.10 -7.47 -15.60
CA CYS A 127 1.67 -8.77 -15.06
C CYS A 127 0.72 -8.68 -13.85
N GLN A 128 0.46 -7.48 -13.32
CA GLN A 128 -0.39 -7.24 -12.14
C GLN A 128 0.07 -7.92 -10.85
N ASP A 129 1.31 -8.41 -10.82
CA ASP A 129 1.97 -8.72 -9.55
C ASP A 129 2.16 -7.43 -8.76
N TYR A 130 2.06 -7.52 -7.44
CA TYR A 130 2.25 -6.36 -6.59
C TYR A 130 2.99 -6.70 -5.31
N ILE A 131 3.54 -5.66 -4.71
CA ILE A 131 4.11 -5.70 -3.37
C ILE A 131 3.42 -4.65 -2.50
N ILE A 132 3.52 -4.86 -1.20
CA ILE A 132 3.15 -3.90 -0.18
C ILE A 132 4.42 -3.58 0.59
N GLN A 133 4.74 -2.30 0.69
CA GLN A 133 5.85 -1.81 1.51
C GLN A 133 5.31 -0.92 2.63
N ILE A 134 5.79 -1.13 3.85
CA ILE A 134 5.39 -0.36 5.03
C ILE A 134 6.65 0.24 5.62
N GLU A 135 6.68 1.56 5.76
CA GLU A 135 7.82 2.29 6.32
C GLU A 135 7.36 3.21 7.43
N ASN A 136 8.12 3.25 8.52
CA ASN A 136 7.84 4.15 9.62
C ASN A 136 8.06 5.61 9.18
N CYS A 137 7.07 6.46 9.45
CA CYS A 137 7.24 7.90 9.30
C CYS A 137 7.97 8.42 10.53
N ILE A 138 9.28 8.19 10.61
CA ILE A 138 10.13 8.69 11.69
C ILE A 138 9.96 10.23 11.75
N VAL A 139 9.66 10.75 12.95
CA VAL A 139 9.64 12.19 13.26
C VAL A 139 10.81 12.53 14.15
#